data_AF-A0A432MCF5-F1
#
_entry.id   AF-A0A432MCF5-F1
#
_cell.length_a   1.000
_cell.length_b   1.000
_cell.length_c   1.000
_cell.angle_alpha   90.00
_cell.angle_beta   90.00
_cell.angle_gamma   90.00
#
_symmetry.space_group_name_H-M   'P 1'
#
loop_
_entity.id
_entity.type
_entity.pdbx_description
1 polymer ?
#
loop_
_entity_poly.entity_id
_entity_poly.type
_entity_poly.pdbx_seq_one_letter_code
_entity_poly.pdbx_strand_id
1 'polypeptide(L)'
;MTIPFAPTRSYVYNASRYELLPKLAEIAKAFGDQPFLLRDLSKPLLAETYTAEQLAMTAKKAKSDGVDKLSNIFGFYIPFLAENLKVFENLGAGRFRNISLEEELAEADAVAVDVDSNDAGIIYAYTFPSIKKADSKFPIKIGFTTTGDADARVAQQCKQTCCFEFPIILRTWDVPRVGAVEDAIHSTLEARGSKRQAPGAEWFDTTLEEIESVIKFIQPQARATART
;
A
#
# COMPACT_ATOMS: atom_id res chain seq x y z
N MET A 1 17.58 -10.35 -9.84
CA MET A 1 18.28 -11.58 -9.39
C MET A 1 17.81 -12.73 -10.25
N THR A 2 18.70 -13.66 -10.63
CA THR A 2 18.32 -14.86 -11.38
C THR A 2 18.24 -16.04 -10.41
N ILE A 3 17.05 -16.59 -10.23
CA ILE A 3 16.75 -17.69 -9.33
C ILE A 3 17.02 -19.00 -10.06
N PRO A 4 17.88 -19.89 -9.53
CA PRO A 4 18.11 -21.20 -10.13
C PRO A 4 16.80 -21.99 -10.27
N PHE A 5 16.57 -22.58 -11.45
CA PHE A 5 15.34 -23.32 -11.72
C PHE A 5 15.19 -24.53 -10.78
N ALA A 6 14.00 -24.66 -10.19
CA ALA A 6 13.59 -25.86 -9.48
C ALA A 6 12.09 -26.13 -9.71
N PRO A 7 11.66 -27.38 -9.95
CA PRO A 7 10.27 -27.72 -10.20
C PRO A 7 9.45 -27.77 -8.90
N THR A 8 9.40 -26.65 -8.17
CA THR A 8 8.74 -26.52 -6.87
C THR A 8 7.80 -25.32 -6.87
N ARG A 9 6.77 -25.36 -6.01
CA ARG A 9 5.85 -24.22 -5.85
C ARG A 9 6.56 -22.97 -5.31
N SER A 10 7.54 -23.15 -4.42
CA SER A 10 8.34 -22.05 -3.88
C SER A 10 9.17 -21.36 -4.96
N TYR A 11 9.75 -22.13 -5.88
CA TYR A 11 10.41 -21.57 -7.06
C TYR A 11 9.44 -20.77 -7.91
N VAL A 12 8.28 -21.36 -8.27
CA VAL A 12 7.28 -20.67 -9.10
C VAL A 12 6.82 -19.36 -8.45
N TYR A 13 6.60 -19.34 -7.14
CA TYR A 13 6.26 -18.12 -6.39
C TYR A 13 7.37 -17.07 -6.50
N ASN A 14 8.62 -17.44 -6.19
CA ASN A 14 9.75 -16.50 -6.19
C ASN A 14 10.04 -15.98 -7.60
N ALA A 15 10.03 -16.84 -8.62
CA ALA A 15 10.22 -16.45 -10.01
C ALA A 15 9.08 -15.55 -10.50
N SER A 16 7.83 -15.86 -10.13
CA SER A 16 6.68 -14.98 -10.44
C SER A 16 6.88 -13.59 -9.85
N ARG A 17 7.27 -13.52 -8.57
CA ARG A 17 7.44 -12.25 -7.84
C ARG A 17 8.61 -11.41 -8.34
N TYR A 18 9.80 -12.00 -8.45
CA TYR A 18 11.05 -11.24 -8.59
C TYR A 18 11.58 -11.19 -10.02
N GLU A 19 11.10 -12.03 -10.93
CA GLU A 19 11.56 -12.06 -12.32
C GLU A 19 10.44 -11.77 -13.31
N LEU A 20 9.29 -12.44 -13.19
CA LEU A 20 8.23 -12.34 -14.19
C LEU A 20 7.40 -11.06 -14.02
N LEU A 21 6.95 -10.72 -12.81
CA LEU A 21 6.13 -9.51 -12.61
C LEU A 21 6.84 -8.21 -13.01
N PRO A 22 8.12 -7.98 -12.68
CA PRO A 22 8.82 -6.78 -13.16
C PRO A 22 8.86 -6.70 -14.70
N LYS A 23 9.13 -7.82 -15.38
CA LYS A 23 9.09 -7.87 -16.85
C LYS A 23 7.69 -7.63 -17.41
N LEU A 24 6.67 -8.20 -16.77
CA LEU A 24 5.27 -7.97 -17.15
C LEU A 24 4.88 -6.49 -16.98
N ALA A 25 5.33 -5.84 -15.91
CA ALA A 25 5.11 -4.41 -15.69
C ALA A 25 5.74 -3.57 -16.80
N GLU A 26 7.00 -3.87 -17.18
CA GLU A 26 7.64 -3.20 -18.32
C GLU A 26 6.89 -3.40 -19.64
N ILE A 27 6.43 -4.62 -19.95
CA ILE A 27 5.64 -4.88 -21.16
C ILE A 27 4.30 -4.13 -21.10
N ALA A 28 3.67 -4.11 -19.92
CA ALA A 28 2.36 -3.50 -19.72
C ALA A 28 2.40 -1.97 -19.92
N LYS A 29 3.54 -1.29 -19.75
CA LYS A 29 3.67 0.16 -20.03
C LYS A 29 3.18 0.56 -21.41
N ALA A 30 3.30 -0.31 -22.41
CA ALA A 30 2.82 -0.05 -23.78
C ALA A 30 1.28 0.12 -23.87
N PHE A 31 0.53 -0.33 -22.87
CA PHE A 31 -0.93 -0.23 -22.82
C PHE A 31 -1.41 1.09 -22.18
N GLY A 32 -0.54 1.84 -21.49
CA GLY A 32 -0.95 3.04 -20.75
C GLY A 32 -2.11 2.72 -19.80
N ASP A 33 -3.19 3.51 -19.87
CA ASP A 33 -4.39 3.30 -19.03
C ASP A 33 -5.36 2.25 -19.59
N GLN A 34 -5.07 1.65 -20.75
CA GLN A 34 -5.97 0.71 -21.40
C GLN A 34 -5.95 -0.66 -20.68
N PRO A 35 -7.14 -1.25 -20.42
CA PRO A 35 -7.22 -2.59 -19.86
C PRO A 35 -6.62 -3.66 -20.78
N PHE A 36 -5.88 -4.59 -20.20
CA PHE A 36 -5.30 -5.75 -20.88
C PHE A 36 -5.60 -7.05 -20.13
N LEU A 37 -5.52 -8.18 -20.84
CA LEU A 37 -5.59 -9.50 -20.21
C LEU A 37 -4.20 -9.92 -19.76
N LEU A 38 -3.98 -10.11 -18.45
CA LEU A 38 -2.67 -10.46 -17.92
C LEU A 38 -2.16 -11.82 -18.44
N ARG A 39 -3.07 -12.72 -18.83
CA ARG A 39 -2.71 -13.99 -19.47
C ARG A 39 -2.10 -13.81 -20.86
N ASP A 40 -2.47 -12.76 -21.57
CA ASP A 40 -2.00 -12.49 -22.94
C ASP A 40 -0.56 -11.95 -22.92
N LEU A 41 -0.16 -11.33 -21.80
CA LEU A 41 1.22 -10.94 -21.52
C LEU A 41 2.04 -12.09 -20.90
N SER A 42 1.47 -12.79 -19.92
CA SER A 42 2.21 -13.81 -19.17
C SER A 42 2.45 -15.10 -19.94
N LYS A 43 1.56 -15.51 -20.85
CA LYS A 43 1.79 -16.73 -21.65
C LYS A 43 3.00 -16.60 -22.60
N PRO A 44 3.14 -15.54 -23.43
CA PRO A 44 4.34 -15.35 -24.24
C PRO A 44 5.61 -15.27 -23.39
N LEU A 45 5.57 -14.49 -22.29
CA LEU A 45 6.73 -14.34 -21.41
C LEU A 45 7.17 -15.68 -20.80
N LEU A 46 6.23 -16.53 -20.38
CA LEU A 46 6.54 -17.86 -19.87
C LEU A 46 7.15 -18.77 -20.93
N ALA A 47 6.66 -18.70 -22.18
CA ALA A 47 7.19 -19.49 -23.29
C ALA A 47 8.60 -19.03 -23.73
N GLU A 48 8.94 -17.76 -23.50
CA GLU A 48 10.28 -17.22 -23.72
C GLU A 48 11.23 -17.57 -22.57
N THR A 49 10.72 -17.58 -21.33
CA THR A 49 11.54 -17.79 -20.13
C THR A 49 11.80 -19.27 -19.84
N TYR A 50 10.88 -20.16 -20.20
CA TYR A 50 10.91 -21.58 -19.85
C TYR A 50 10.72 -22.47 -21.08
N THR A 51 11.37 -23.63 -21.08
CA THR A 51 11.09 -24.66 -22.08
C THR A 51 9.73 -25.29 -21.87
N ALA A 52 9.14 -25.85 -22.94
CA ALA A 52 7.88 -26.58 -22.85
C ALA A 52 7.95 -27.75 -21.87
N GLU A 53 9.12 -28.41 -21.79
CA GLU A 53 9.38 -29.49 -20.84
C GLU A 53 9.34 -29.00 -19.39
N GLN A 54 9.99 -27.86 -19.08
CA GLN A 54 9.95 -27.26 -17.75
C GLN A 54 8.52 -26.88 -17.34
N LEU A 55 7.75 -26.27 -18.23
CA LEU A 55 6.36 -25.88 -17.94
C LEU A 55 5.42 -27.10 -17.75
N ALA A 56 5.76 -28.24 -18.37
CA ALA A 56 5.03 -29.49 -18.24
C ALA A 56 5.37 -30.28 -16.97
N MET A 57 6.49 -29.96 -16.29
CA MET A 57 6.85 -30.58 -15.00
C MET A 57 5.76 -30.35 -13.96
N THR A 58 5.65 -31.26 -13.00
CA THR A 58 4.65 -31.20 -11.95
C THR A 58 5.28 -30.94 -10.59
N ALA A 59 4.58 -30.19 -9.74
CA ALA A 59 4.96 -29.96 -8.35
C ALA A 59 3.84 -30.38 -7.41
N LYS A 60 4.21 -30.94 -6.25
CA LYS A 60 3.26 -31.37 -5.21
C LYS A 60 2.53 -30.17 -4.58
N LYS A 61 1.27 -30.38 -4.21
CA LYS A 61 0.47 -29.45 -3.41
C LYS A 61 0.96 -29.48 -1.95
N ALA A 62 0.86 -28.34 -1.26
CA ALA A 62 1.33 -28.21 0.12
C ALA A 62 0.45 -28.96 1.15
N LYS A 63 -0.82 -29.21 0.82
CA LYS A 63 -1.82 -29.78 1.75
C LYS A 63 -2.49 -31.07 1.23
N SER A 64 -2.03 -31.62 0.10
CA SER A 64 -2.56 -32.87 -0.45
C SER A 64 -1.53 -33.55 -1.35
N ASP A 65 -1.71 -34.85 -1.60
CA ASP A 65 -0.90 -35.63 -2.55
C ASP A 65 -1.15 -35.29 -4.03
N GLY A 66 -1.98 -34.27 -4.30
CA GLY A 66 -2.22 -33.79 -5.66
C GLY A 66 -0.98 -33.10 -6.23
N VAL A 67 -0.74 -33.29 -7.53
CA VAL A 67 0.30 -32.60 -8.29
C VAL A 67 -0.34 -31.68 -9.33
N ASP A 68 0.25 -30.50 -9.55
CA ASP A 68 -0.15 -29.58 -10.62
C ASP A 68 1.05 -29.29 -11.54
N LYS A 69 0.79 -29.06 -12.83
CA LYS A 69 1.80 -28.59 -13.78
C LYS A 69 2.30 -27.19 -13.41
N LEU A 70 3.60 -26.93 -13.60
CA LEU A 70 4.17 -25.60 -13.35
C LEU A 70 3.44 -24.51 -14.13
N SER A 71 3.03 -24.77 -15.37
CA SER A 71 2.22 -23.83 -16.18
C SER A 71 0.95 -23.35 -15.47
N ASN A 72 0.26 -24.26 -14.78
CA ASN A 72 -0.96 -23.95 -14.05
C ASN A 72 -0.65 -23.20 -12.75
N ILE A 73 0.47 -23.55 -12.12
CA ILE A 73 0.93 -22.90 -10.89
C ILE A 73 1.36 -21.45 -11.18
N PHE A 74 2.04 -21.18 -12.29
CA PHE A 74 2.31 -19.83 -12.79
C PHE A 74 1.02 -19.08 -13.12
N GLY A 75 0.09 -19.74 -13.82
CA GLY A 75 -1.22 -19.17 -14.15
C GLY A 75 -2.05 -18.76 -12.93
N PHE A 76 -1.76 -19.31 -11.76
CA PHE A 76 -2.32 -18.88 -10.48
C PHE A 76 -1.49 -17.78 -9.82
N TYR A 77 -0.19 -17.98 -9.63
CA TYR A 77 0.63 -17.05 -8.83
C TYR A 77 0.84 -15.70 -9.50
N ILE A 78 0.94 -15.64 -10.82
CA ILE A 78 1.13 -14.37 -11.54
C ILE A 78 -0.03 -13.39 -11.29
N PRO A 79 -1.30 -13.73 -11.58
CA PRO A 79 -2.42 -12.83 -11.27
C PRO A 79 -2.60 -12.62 -9.76
N PHE A 80 -2.42 -13.66 -8.94
CA PHE A 80 -2.51 -13.54 -7.49
C PHE A 80 -1.50 -12.52 -6.93
N LEU A 81 -0.26 -12.54 -7.39
CA LEU A 81 0.77 -11.62 -6.94
C LEU A 81 0.63 -10.24 -7.57
N ALA A 82 0.23 -10.15 -8.83
CA ALA A 82 -0.04 -8.86 -9.48
C ALA A 82 -1.07 -8.04 -8.71
N GLU A 83 -2.14 -8.69 -8.23
CA GLU A 83 -3.17 -8.06 -7.40
C GLU A 83 -2.67 -7.77 -5.98
N ASN A 84 -2.13 -8.77 -5.28
CA ASN A 84 -1.73 -8.60 -3.87
C ASN A 84 -0.56 -7.65 -3.66
N LEU A 85 0.31 -7.50 -4.65
CA LEU A 85 1.43 -6.57 -4.62
C LEU A 85 1.11 -5.25 -5.31
N LYS A 86 -0.15 -5.06 -5.74
CA LYS A 86 -0.61 -3.86 -6.44
C LYS A 86 0.36 -3.47 -7.56
N VAL A 87 0.76 -4.44 -8.38
CA VAL A 87 1.55 -4.16 -9.59
C VAL A 87 0.62 -3.62 -10.68
N PHE A 88 -0.62 -4.10 -10.69
CA PHE A 88 -1.67 -3.67 -11.59
C PHE A 88 -2.99 -3.59 -10.83
N GLU A 89 -3.93 -2.80 -11.35
CA GLU A 89 -5.30 -2.79 -10.84
C GLU A 89 -6.09 -3.93 -11.48
N ASN A 90 -6.68 -4.80 -10.65
CA ASN A 90 -7.50 -5.92 -11.10
C ASN A 90 -8.93 -5.44 -11.43
N LEU A 91 -9.35 -5.63 -12.68
CA LEU A 91 -10.68 -5.25 -13.18
C LEU A 91 -11.65 -6.44 -13.24
N GLY A 92 -11.23 -7.61 -12.75
CA GLY A 92 -11.99 -8.86 -12.81
C GLY A 92 -11.82 -9.61 -14.13
N ALA A 93 -12.24 -10.89 -14.14
CA ALA A 93 -12.16 -11.80 -15.29
C ALA A 93 -10.75 -11.93 -15.91
N GLY A 94 -9.69 -11.70 -15.13
CA GLY A 94 -8.30 -11.73 -15.58
C GLY A 94 -7.86 -10.50 -16.38
N ARG A 95 -8.68 -9.43 -16.39
CA ARG A 95 -8.35 -8.11 -16.94
C ARG A 95 -7.68 -7.26 -15.87
N PHE A 96 -6.64 -6.56 -16.26
CA PHE A 96 -5.86 -5.66 -15.42
C PHE A 96 -5.63 -4.35 -16.18
N ARG A 97 -5.29 -3.29 -15.46
CA ARG A 97 -4.75 -2.06 -16.04
C ARG A 97 -3.51 -1.62 -15.27
N ASN A 98 -2.66 -0.83 -15.93
CA ASN A 98 -1.55 -0.20 -15.21
C ASN A 98 -2.11 0.70 -14.12
N ILE A 99 -1.44 0.68 -12.97
CA ILE A 99 -1.62 1.68 -11.93
C ILE A 99 -0.95 2.95 -12.46
N SER A 100 -1.62 4.09 -12.38
CA SER A 100 -1.10 5.32 -13.00
C SER A 100 0.21 5.74 -12.31
N LEU A 101 1.09 6.45 -13.02
CA LEU A 101 2.33 7.01 -12.44
C LEU A 101 2.06 7.90 -11.21
N GLU A 102 0.86 8.48 -11.10
CA GLU A 102 0.42 9.22 -9.91
C GLU A 102 0.18 8.31 -8.70
N GLU A 103 -0.29 7.08 -8.90
CA GLU A 103 -0.45 6.07 -7.86
C GLU A 103 0.88 5.35 -7.51
N GLU A 104 1.80 5.18 -8.48
CA GLU A 104 3.15 4.62 -8.25
C GLU A 104 4.04 5.57 -7.42
N LEU A 105 4.03 6.89 -7.72
CA LEU A 105 4.70 7.89 -6.87
C LEU A 105 4.12 7.90 -5.46
N ALA A 106 2.80 7.74 -5.33
CA ALA A 106 2.11 7.78 -4.05
C ALA A 106 2.26 6.49 -3.20
N GLU A 107 2.53 5.33 -3.81
CA GLU A 107 2.86 4.10 -3.08
C GLU A 107 4.37 3.94 -2.80
N ALA A 108 5.26 4.44 -3.67
CA ALA A 108 6.70 4.48 -3.40
C ALA A 108 7.03 5.41 -2.20
N ASP A 109 6.36 6.55 -2.09
CA ASP A 109 6.43 7.43 -0.90
C ASP A 109 5.84 6.80 0.37
N ALA A 110 5.01 5.75 0.27
CA ALA A 110 4.40 5.10 1.42
C ALA A 110 5.24 3.91 1.97
N VAL A 111 6.16 3.37 1.17
CA VAL A 111 6.99 2.21 1.55
C VAL A 111 8.45 2.61 1.81
N ALA A 112 8.89 3.77 1.33
CA ALA A 112 10.28 4.24 1.45
C ALA A 112 10.51 5.31 2.55
N VAL A 113 9.58 5.51 3.48
CA VAL A 113 9.87 6.37 4.65
C VAL A 113 10.59 5.52 5.68
N ASP A 114 11.90 5.43 5.51
CA ASP A 114 12.79 5.10 6.61
C ASP A 114 12.49 6.07 7.76
N VAL A 115 12.23 5.55 8.96
CA VAL A 115 11.98 6.40 10.14
C VAL A 115 13.22 7.27 10.45
N ASP A 116 14.40 6.88 9.94
CA ASP A 116 15.65 7.65 9.96
C ASP A 116 15.78 8.70 8.84
N SER A 117 14.81 8.83 7.93
CA SER A 117 14.78 9.91 6.94
C SER A 117 14.49 11.25 7.63
N ASN A 118 15.35 12.25 7.39
CA ASN A 118 15.20 13.59 7.96
C ASN A 118 14.18 14.46 7.17
N ASP A 119 13.28 13.84 6.43
CA ASP A 119 12.42 14.52 5.46
C ASP A 119 11.38 15.39 6.17
N ALA A 120 11.23 16.63 5.69
CA ALA A 120 10.17 17.52 6.14
C ALA A 120 8.84 17.10 5.49
N GLY A 121 7.74 17.31 6.21
CA GLY A 121 6.42 16.93 5.72
C GLY A 121 5.30 17.47 6.59
N ILE A 122 4.11 16.98 6.30
CA ILE A 122 2.86 17.39 6.94
C ILE A 122 2.31 16.22 7.74
N ILE A 123 2.13 16.40 9.05
CA ILE A 123 1.24 15.55 9.85
C ILE A 123 -0.19 16.00 9.59
N TYR A 124 -1.10 15.07 9.36
CA TYR A 124 -2.52 15.36 9.22
C TYR A 124 -3.36 14.50 10.17
N ALA A 125 -4.43 15.09 10.66
CA ALA A 125 -5.44 14.41 11.46
C ALA A 125 -6.77 14.47 10.73
N TYR A 126 -7.42 13.32 10.51
CA TYR A 126 -8.74 13.26 9.89
C TYR A 126 -9.68 12.29 10.59
N THR A 127 -10.97 12.48 10.35
CA THR A 127 -12.06 11.61 10.86
C THR A 127 -13.16 11.49 9.82
N PHE A 128 -14.25 10.79 10.14
CA PHE A 128 -15.46 10.73 9.31
C PHE A 128 -16.62 11.49 9.97
N PRO A 129 -17.53 12.08 9.18
CA PRO A 129 -18.70 12.81 9.69
C PRO A 129 -19.50 12.00 10.72
N SER A 130 -19.78 10.72 10.44
CA SER A 130 -20.61 9.85 11.30
C SER A 130 -20.00 9.54 12.66
N ILE A 131 -18.68 9.59 12.79
CA ILE A 131 -17.97 9.19 14.03
C ILE A 131 -17.39 10.39 14.80
N LYS A 132 -17.47 11.59 14.23
CA LYS A 132 -17.04 12.83 14.89
C LYS A 132 -17.96 13.17 16.06
N LYS A 133 -17.38 13.56 17.20
CA LYS A 133 -18.11 14.06 18.37
C LYS A 133 -17.59 15.44 18.76
N ALA A 134 -18.49 16.31 19.24
CA ALA A 134 -18.12 17.68 19.62
C ALA A 134 -17.46 17.75 21.02
N ASP A 135 -18.02 17.03 22.00
CA ASP A 135 -17.67 17.23 23.42
C ASP A 135 -16.98 16.01 24.07
N SER A 136 -16.46 15.07 23.27
CA SER A 136 -15.78 13.88 23.79
C SER A 136 -14.72 13.38 22.82
N LYS A 137 -13.80 12.54 23.32
CA LYS A 137 -12.85 11.81 22.48
C LYS A 137 -13.58 11.02 21.40
N PHE A 138 -13.07 11.11 20.18
CA PHE A 138 -13.62 10.39 19.03
C PHE A 138 -12.48 9.85 18.17
N PRO A 139 -12.78 8.92 17.24
CA PRO A 139 -11.75 8.31 16.42
C PRO A 139 -11.14 9.33 15.46
N ILE A 140 -9.86 9.57 15.60
CA ILE A 140 -9.05 10.41 14.71
C ILE A 140 -7.93 9.53 14.18
N LYS A 141 -7.78 9.48 12.86
CA LYS A 141 -6.60 8.90 12.23
C LYS A 141 -5.53 9.97 12.10
N ILE A 142 -4.31 9.65 12.50
CA ILE A 142 -3.16 10.56 12.45
C ILE A 142 -2.14 9.94 11.50
N GLY A 143 -1.91 10.58 10.36
CA GLY A 143 -0.91 10.12 9.40
C GLY A 143 -0.05 11.28 8.92
N PHE A 144 0.80 11.00 7.94
CA PHE A 144 1.66 12.02 7.36
C PHE A 144 1.82 11.92 5.85
N THR A 145 2.33 13.00 5.27
CA THR A 145 2.77 13.07 3.88
C THR A 145 4.04 13.92 3.74
N THR A 146 4.93 13.53 2.83
CA THR A 146 6.12 14.28 2.40
C THR A 146 5.84 15.16 1.19
N THR A 147 4.71 14.95 0.49
CA THR A 147 4.39 15.61 -0.79
C THR A 147 3.76 17.00 -0.66
N GLY A 148 3.48 17.45 0.57
CA GLY A 148 2.86 18.75 0.84
C GLY A 148 1.34 18.81 0.61
N ASP A 149 0.69 17.72 0.18
CA ASP A 149 -0.76 17.66 -0.02
C ASP A 149 -1.41 16.56 0.84
N ALA A 150 -1.92 16.97 2.00
CA ALA A 150 -2.64 16.08 2.91
C ALA A 150 -4.02 15.69 2.38
N ASP A 151 -4.68 16.57 1.62
CA ASP A 151 -6.01 16.35 1.05
C ASP A 151 -5.99 15.24 0.00
N ALA A 152 -5.04 15.29 -0.93
CA ALA A 152 -4.81 14.22 -1.90
C ALA A 152 -4.47 12.89 -1.21
N ARG A 153 -3.64 12.92 -0.17
CA ARG A 153 -3.23 11.72 0.58
C ARG A 153 -4.40 11.06 1.30
N VAL A 154 -5.22 11.85 1.98
CA VAL A 154 -6.40 11.34 2.69
C VAL A 154 -7.47 10.85 1.70
N ALA A 155 -7.68 11.57 0.60
CA ALA A 155 -8.59 11.12 -0.46
C ALA A 155 -8.14 9.79 -1.08
N GLN A 156 -6.84 9.59 -1.31
CA GLN A 156 -6.28 8.33 -1.79
C GLN A 156 -6.53 7.19 -0.80
N GLN A 157 -6.26 7.40 0.49
CA GLN A 157 -6.50 6.39 1.53
C GLN A 157 -7.98 5.99 1.59
N CYS A 158 -8.91 6.93 1.40
CA CYS A 158 -10.33 6.64 1.43
C CYS A 158 -10.86 5.99 0.14
N LYS A 159 -10.28 6.26 -1.04
CA LYS A 159 -10.66 5.59 -2.30
C LYS A 159 -10.47 4.07 -2.27
N GLN A 160 -9.49 3.59 -1.51
CA GLN A 160 -9.24 2.14 -1.33
C GLN A 160 -10.15 1.49 -0.28
N THR A 161 -11.05 2.25 0.37
CA THR A 161 -11.95 1.76 1.42
C THR A 161 -13.41 1.83 0.97
N CYS A 162 -14.22 0.81 1.30
CA CYS A 162 -15.67 0.82 1.07
C CYS A 162 -16.41 1.75 2.05
N CYS A 163 -16.02 3.03 2.12
CA CYS A 163 -16.66 4.02 2.99
C CYS A 163 -17.62 4.89 2.16
N PHE A 164 -18.87 5.04 2.63
CA PHE A 164 -19.89 5.86 1.97
C PHE A 164 -19.80 7.36 2.32
N GLU A 165 -18.81 7.73 3.13
CA GLU A 165 -18.62 9.11 3.59
C GLU A 165 -17.22 9.61 3.22
N PHE A 166 -17.14 10.89 2.89
CA PHE A 166 -15.85 11.55 2.64
C PHE A 166 -15.16 11.88 3.97
N PRO A 167 -13.84 11.65 4.06
CA PRO A 167 -13.08 12.01 5.25
C PRO A 167 -13.06 13.53 5.44
N ILE A 168 -13.05 13.98 6.69
CA ILE A 168 -12.86 15.37 7.08
C ILE A 168 -11.48 15.49 7.69
N ILE A 169 -10.57 16.16 6.99
CA ILE A 169 -9.32 16.63 7.60
C ILE A 169 -9.66 17.69 8.64
N LEU A 170 -9.24 17.43 9.86
CA LEU A 170 -9.47 18.27 11.02
C LEU A 170 -8.36 19.33 11.17
N ARG A 171 -7.09 18.91 10.96
CA ARG A 171 -5.92 19.78 11.07
C ARG A 171 -4.71 19.17 10.38
N THR A 172 -3.80 20.05 9.95
CA THR A 172 -2.47 19.72 9.44
C THR A 172 -1.38 20.51 10.19
N TRP A 173 -0.18 19.94 10.26
CA TRP A 173 0.99 20.56 10.88
C TRP A 173 2.24 20.30 10.05
N ASP A 174 2.95 21.37 9.71
CA ASP A 174 4.26 21.28 9.06
C ASP A 174 5.33 20.95 10.10
N VAL A 175 6.06 19.86 9.88
CA VAL A 175 7.10 19.38 10.79
C VAL A 175 8.36 18.92 10.04
N PRO A 176 9.55 19.16 10.61
CA PRO A 176 10.76 18.53 10.12
C PRO A 176 10.86 17.09 10.66
N ARG A 177 11.36 16.15 9.84
CA ARG A 177 11.50 14.71 10.18
C ARG A 177 10.15 14.07 10.46
N VAL A 178 9.28 14.11 9.46
CA VAL A 178 7.86 13.82 9.60
C VAL A 178 7.58 12.39 10.09
N GLY A 179 8.33 11.39 9.64
CA GLY A 179 8.18 10.00 10.09
C GLY A 179 8.45 9.84 11.59
N ALA A 180 9.60 10.36 12.08
CA ALA A 180 9.95 10.30 13.49
C ALA A 180 8.95 11.06 14.39
N VAL A 181 8.38 12.16 13.90
CA VAL A 181 7.35 12.92 14.62
C VAL A 181 6.03 12.14 14.69
N GLU A 182 5.61 11.51 13.60
CA GLU A 182 4.41 10.67 13.58
C GLU A 182 4.52 9.49 14.55
N ASP A 183 5.61 8.74 14.49
CA ASP A 183 5.89 7.61 15.38
C ASP A 183 5.86 8.02 16.86
N ALA A 184 6.42 9.20 17.18
CA ALA A 184 6.40 9.75 18.52
C ALA A 184 4.99 10.14 18.98
N ILE A 185 4.15 10.68 18.08
CA ILE A 185 2.74 10.97 18.37
C ILE A 185 1.99 9.67 18.65
N HIS A 186 2.13 8.67 17.77
CA HIS A 186 1.47 7.37 17.91
C HIS A 186 1.85 6.68 19.21
N SER A 187 3.15 6.61 19.49
CA SER A 187 3.69 6.00 20.72
C SER A 187 3.16 6.71 21.97
N THR A 188 3.06 8.04 21.94
CA THR A 188 2.54 8.83 23.06
C THR A 188 1.05 8.57 23.29
N LEU A 189 0.23 8.56 22.24
CA LEU A 189 -1.22 8.31 22.34
C LEU A 189 -1.53 6.86 22.70
N GLU A 190 -0.73 5.91 22.23
CA GLU A 190 -0.80 4.51 22.62
C GLU A 190 -0.46 4.32 24.10
N ALA A 191 0.62 4.93 24.59
CA ALA A 191 0.99 4.91 26.01
C ALA A 191 -0.09 5.53 26.92
N ARG A 192 -0.87 6.48 26.39
CA ARG A 192 -2.05 7.07 27.08
C ARG A 192 -3.31 6.21 27.00
N GLY A 193 -3.25 5.03 26.39
CA GLY A 193 -4.39 4.12 26.23
C GLY A 193 -5.45 4.62 25.26
N SER A 194 -5.12 5.55 24.36
CA SER A 194 -6.07 6.12 23.40
C SER A 194 -6.12 5.34 22.07
N LYS A 195 -5.30 4.29 21.91
CA LYS A 195 -5.26 3.48 20.68
C LYS A 195 -6.56 2.68 20.49
N ARG A 196 -7.14 2.79 19.30
CA ARG A 196 -8.38 2.11 18.95
C ARG A 196 -8.09 0.84 18.15
N GLN A 197 -8.86 -0.22 18.41
CA GLN A 197 -8.87 -1.40 17.56
C GLN A 197 -9.69 -1.08 16.30
N ALA A 198 -9.00 -0.69 15.23
CA ALA A 198 -9.58 -0.29 13.94
C ALA A 198 -8.69 -0.78 12.78
N PRO A 199 -9.16 -0.72 11.52
CA PRO A 199 -8.32 -1.00 10.36
C PRO A 199 -7.16 0.01 10.24
N GLY A 200 -5.93 -0.46 10.48
CA GLY A 200 -4.71 0.34 10.51
C GLY A 200 -4.24 0.66 11.93
N ALA A 201 -2.94 0.96 12.08
CA ALA A 201 -2.33 1.23 13.39
C ALA A 201 -2.51 2.69 13.85
N GLU A 202 -2.95 3.57 12.96
CA GLU A 202 -2.95 5.03 13.18
C GLU A 202 -4.24 5.61 13.78
N TRP A 203 -5.14 4.79 14.33
CA TRP A 203 -6.44 5.25 14.85
C TRP A 203 -6.44 5.43 16.37
N PHE A 204 -6.85 6.61 16.83
CA PHE A 204 -6.87 6.96 18.24
C PHE A 204 -8.18 7.63 18.65
N ASP A 205 -8.73 7.25 19.81
CA ASP A 205 -9.81 7.96 20.47
C ASP A 205 -9.22 9.15 21.23
N THR A 206 -9.18 10.32 20.61
CA THR A 206 -8.49 11.52 21.12
C THR A 206 -9.23 12.81 20.75
N THR A 207 -8.64 13.97 21.06
CA THR A 207 -9.13 15.30 20.66
C THR A 207 -8.03 16.08 19.93
N LEU A 208 -8.41 17.13 19.19
CA LEU A 208 -7.42 17.97 18.50
C LEU A 208 -6.46 18.65 19.49
N GLU A 209 -6.96 19.08 20.65
CA GLU A 209 -6.18 19.74 21.69
C GLU A 209 -5.13 18.79 22.27
N GLU A 210 -5.48 17.51 22.43
CA GLU A 210 -4.55 16.48 22.89
C GLU A 210 -3.45 16.23 21.85
N ILE A 211 -3.80 16.12 20.56
CA ILE A 211 -2.83 15.97 19.47
C ILE A 211 -1.91 17.20 19.40
N GLU A 212 -2.46 18.42 19.43
CA GLU A 212 -1.68 19.66 19.42
C GLU A 212 -0.71 19.75 20.60
N SER A 213 -1.13 19.29 21.79
CA SER A 213 -0.28 19.24 22.98
C SER A 213 0.90 18.28 22.80
N VAL A 214 0.67 17.10 22.23
CA VAL A 214 1.72 16.11 21.94
C VAL A 214 2.69 16.64 20.88
N ILE A 215 2.17 17.22 19.79
CA ILE A 215 3.00 17.81 18.73
C ILE A 215 3.87 18.94 19.29
N LYS A 216 3.32 19.86 20.09
CA LYS A 216 4.09 20.94 20.72
C LYS A 216 5.16 20.43 21.67
N PHE A 217 4.90 19.32 22.36
CA PHE A 217 5.88 18.67 23.23
C PHE A 217 7.06 18.07 22.46
N ILE A 218 6.78 17.39 21.34
CA ILE A 218 7.81 16.75 20.49
C ILE A 218 8.56 17.79 19.65
N GLN A 219 7.84 18.75 19.09
CA GLN A 219 8.31 19.80 18.18
C GLN A 219 7.72 21.16 18.58
N PRO A 220 8.39 21.91 19.48
CA PRO A 220 7.90 23.21 19.95
C PRO A 220 7.76 24.26 18.83
N GLN A 221 8.43 24.06 17.69
CA GLN A 221 8.39 24.96 16.54
C GLN A 221 7.35 24.57 15.47
N ALA A 222 6.64 23.45 15.64
CA ALA A 222 5.61 23.02 14.69
C ALA A 222 4.51 24.09 14.60
N ARG A 223 4.14 24.47 13.37
CA ARG A 223 3.05 25.42 13.12
C ARG A 223 1.84 24.69 12.59
N ALA A 224 0.69 24.93 13.21
CA ALA A 224 -0.58 24.51 12.64
C ALA A 224 -0.82 25.34 11.38
N THR A 225 -1.01 24.67 10.26
CA THR A 225 -1.26 25.33 8.97
C THR A 225 -2.76 25.61 8.87
N ALA A 226 -3.12 26.86 8.58
CA ALA A 226 -4.52 27.21 8.31
C ALA A 226 -4.86 26.78 6.88
N ARG A 227 -5.99 26.08 6.72
CA ARG A 227 -6.57 25.85 5.39
C ARG A 227 -6.97 27.19 4.78
N THR A 228 -6.47 27.48 3.59
CA THR A 228 -7.10 28.42 2.65
C THR A 228 -8.25 27.74 1.92
#